data_AF-A0A4U3CHA2-F1
#
_entry.id   AF-A0A4U3CHA2-F1
#
_cell.length_a   1.000
_cell.length_b   1.000
_cell.length_c   1.000
_cell.angle_alpha   90.00
_cell.angle_beta   90.00
_cell.angle_gamma   90.00
#
_symmetry.space_group_name_H-M   'P 1'
#
loop_
_entity.id
_entity.type
_entity.pdbx_description
1 polymer ?
#
loop_
_entity_poly.entity_id
_entity_poly.type
_entity_poly.pdbx_seq_one_letter_code
_entity_poly.pdbx_strand_id
1 'polypeptide(L)'
;MTKLSSAGRGGKRAPNWPLPGDVGLEVRLRLARESEERLTAELAESEDGRTLRRLERQLAEVQSTVALLSAQEKQQKRLEGELWRDLWRTPQAVMWERLGWTRDVAQYARLKVRAELGDMNAGKEARQWSDRLGLNPMALLRLRWEVEPASAEGESRGRRTSAPRPAGRSESVVVDARDIFRHTK
;
A
#
# COMPACT_ATOMS: atom_id res chain seq x y z
N MET A 1 34.09 -6.31 -5.22
CA MET A 1 32.71 -5.84 -5.47
C MET A 1 31.82 -7.06 -5.37
N THR A 2 30.75 -7.03 -4.58
CA THR A 2 29.86 -8.16 -4.40
C THR A 2 28.88 -8.21 -5.57
N LYS A 3 28.99 -9.24 -6.40
CA LYS A 3 28.08 -9.47 -7.53
C LYS A 3 26.76 -10.04 -7.01
N LEU A 4 25.66 -9.42 -7.43
CA LEU A 4 24.29 -9.86 -7.16
C LEU A 4 23.71 -10.35 -8.48
N SER A 5 23.23 -11.58 -8.49
CA SER A 5 22.53 -12.12 -9.65
C SER A 5 21.28 -11.27 -9.95
N SER A 6 21.06 -10.94 -11.22
CA SER A 6 19.81 -10.31 -11.69
C SER A 6 18.56 -11.10 -11.33
N ALA A 7 18.68 -12.43 -11.21
CA ALA A 7 17.59 -13.31 -10.77
C ALA A 7 17.30 -13.24 -9.25
N GLY A 8 18.12 -12.51 -8.49
CA GLY A 8 18.01 -12.34 -7.05
C GLY A 8 17.98 -13.67 -6.30
N ARG A 9 16.94 -13.89 -5.50
CA ARG A 9 16.79 -15.10 -4.66
C ARG A 9 16.33 -16.35 -5.42
N GLY A 10 16.43 -16.38 -6.75
CA GLY A 10 16.10 -17.56 -7.56
C GLY A 10 14.62 -17.97 -7.45
N GLY A 11 13.70 -17.00 -7.40
CA GLY A 11 12.26 -17.27 -7.35
C GLY A 11 11.71 -17.67 -5.96
N LYS A 12 12.54 -17.66 -4.90
CA LYS A 12 12.05 -17.87 -3.52
C LYS A 12 11.00 -16.81 -3.15
N ARG A 13 9.97 -17.24 -2.44
CA ARG A 13 8.95 -16.33 -1.88
C ARG A 13 9.57 -15.38 -0.85
N ALA A 14 8.97 -14.21 -0.71
CA ALA A 14 9.29 -13.29 0.38
C ALA A 14 9.10 -14.00 1.75
N PRO A 15 9.95 -13.73 2.74
CA PRO A 15 9.73 -14.23 4.10
C PRO A 15 8.43 -13.67 4.67
N ASN A 16 7.93 -14.28 5.74
CA ASN A 16 6.75 -13.79 6.42
C ASN A 16 6.98 -12.37 6.95
N TRP A 17 5.96 -11.53 6.85
CA TRP A 17 6.00 -10.16 7.34
C TRP A 17 6.28 -10.15 8.85
N PRO A 18 7.38 -9.53 9.33
CA PRO A 18 7.85 -9.71 10.71
C PRO A 18 7.34 -8.65 11.69
N LEU A 19 6.68 -7.58 11.20
CA LEU A 19 6.22 -6.47 12.04
C LEU A 19 4.75 -6.64 12.42
N PRO A 20 4.35 -6.30 13.65
CA PRO A 20 2.93 -6.22 14.00
C PRO A 20 2.23 -5.12 13.18
N GLY A 21 0.90 -5.02 13.26
CA GLY A 21 0.17 -3.90 12.67
C GLY A 21 0.55 -2.54 13.27
N ASP A 22 -0.03 -1.47 12.73
CA ASP A 22 0.08 -0.15 13.36
C ASP A 22 -0.82 -0.12 14.59
N VAL A 23 -0.22 -0.38 15.75
CA VAL A 23 -0.94 -0.46 17.05
C VAL A 23 -1.73 0.82 17.33
N GLY A 24 -1.19 1.99 16.97
CA GLY A 24 -1.87 3.26 17.19
C GLY A 24 -3.11 3.40 16.33
N LEU A 25 -3.07 2.98 15.08
CA LEU A 25 -4.24 2.95 14.19
C LEU A 25 -5.26 1.89 14.62
N GLU A 26 -4.80 0.69 14.97
CA GLU A 26 -5.64 -0.42 15.42
C GLU A 26 -6.41 -0.07 16.70
N VAL A 27 -5.75 0.54 17.68
CA VAL A 27 -6.39 0.98 18.94
C VAL A 27 -7.43 2.07 18.67
N ARG A 28 -7.11 3.06 17.83
CA ARG A 28 -8.06 4.13 17.47
C ARG A 28 -9.30 3.57 16.78
N LEU A 29 -9.13 2.65 15.84
CA LEU A 29 -10.24 2.00 15.16
C LEU A 29 -11.11 1.20 16.14
N ARG A 30 -10.50 0.45 17.06
CA ARG A 30 -11.21 -0.31 18.09
C ARG A 30 -12.07 0.61 18.97
N LEU A 31 -11.48 1.68 19.51
CA LEU A 31 -12.21 2.64 20.37
C LEU A 31 -13.35 3.34 19.64
N ALA A 32 -13.18 3.64 18.34
CA ALA A 32 -14.22 4.21 17.52
C ALA A 32 -15.40 3.22 17.34
N ARG A 33 -15.11 1.94 17.08
CA ARG A 33 -16.15 0.89 17.00
C ARG A 33 -16.88 0.66 18.31
N GLU A 34 -16.17 0.61 19.43
CA GLU A 34 -16.80 0.51 20.75
C GLU A 34 -17.72 1.71 21.04
N SER A 35 -17.37 2.90 20.54
CA SER A 35 -18.21 4.09 20.65
C SER A 35 -19.42 4.03 19.71
N GLU A 36 -19.26 3.50 18.50
CA GLU A 36 -20.35 3.25 17.56
C GLU A 36 -21.39 2.29 18.15
N GLU A 37 -20.94 1.17 18.71
CA GLU A 37 -21.78 0.16 19.36
C GLU A 37 -22.57 0.76 20.53
N ARG A 38 -21.88 1.51 21.40
CA ARG A 38 -22.52 2.19 22.55
C ARG A 38 -23.59 3.19 22.10
N LEU A 39 -23.27 4.06 21.13
CA LEU A 39 -24.23 5.05 20.62
C LEU A 39 -25.41 4.40 19.91
N THR A 40 -25.17 3.29 19.21
CA THR A 40 -26.23 2.50 18.56
C THR A 40 -27.19 1.91 19.59
N ALA A 41 -26.67 1.37 20.70
CA ALA A 41 -27.49 0.87 21.80
C ALA A 41 -28.30 1.99 22.47
N GLU A 42 -27.66 3.11 22.81
CA GLU A 42 -28.34 4.26 23.44
C GLU A 42 -29.43 4.86 22.52
N LEU A 43 -29.19 4.90 21.21
CA LEU A 43 -30.18 5.35 20.24
C LEU A 43 -31.40 4.43 20.20
N ALA A 44 -31.19 3.11 20.30
CA ALA A 44 -32.28 2.13 20.29
C ALA A 44 -33.16 2.19 21.55
N GLU A 45 -32.60 2.60 22.68
CA GLU A 45 -33.30 2.72 23.97
C GLU A 45 -33.96 4.10 24.19
N SER A 46 -33.59 5.12 23.42
CA SER A 46 -34.07 6.48 23.61
C SER A 46 -35.44 6.70 22.95
N GLU A 47 -36.39 7.25 23.70
CA GLU A 47 -37.73 7.64 23.19
C GLU A 47 -37.85 9.16 22.97
N ASP A 48 -37.00 9.97 23.60
CA ASP A 48 -37.04 11.42 23.49
C ASP A 48 -36.50 11.91 22.13
N GLY A 49 -37.37 12.59 21.36
CA GLY A 49 -37.04 13.04 20.01
C GLY A 49 -35.86 14.02 19.92
N ARG A 50 -35.59 14.80 20.97
CA ARG A 50 -34.42 15.69 21.00
C ARG A 50 -33.13 14.89 21.21
N THR A 51 -33.17 13.92 22.12
CA THR A 51 -32.06 13.01 22.44
C THR A 51 -31.74 12.11 21.25
N LEU A 52 -32.76 11.54 20.59
CA LEU A 52 -32.60 10.76 19.35
C LEU A 52 -31.82 11.53 18.29
N ARG A 53 -32.25 12.75 17.94
CA ARG A 53 -31.55 13.57 16.94
C ARG A 53 -30.11 13.91 17.33
N ARG A 54 -29.80 14.01 18.63
CA ARG A 54 -28.43 14.24 19.11
C ARG A 54 -27.59 12.99 18.90
N LEU A 55 -28.10 11.83 19.32
CA LEU A 55 -27.43 10.54 19.20
C LEU A 55 -27.22 10.15 17.74
N GLU A 56 -28.19 10.38 16.86
CA GLU A 56 -28.04 10.18 15.40
C GLU A 56 -26.85 10.96 14.82
N ARG A 57 -26.72 12.25 15.18
CA ARG A 57 -25.59 13.07 14.72
C ARG A 57 -24.26 12.57 15.27
N GLN A 58 -24.22 12.16 16.54
CA GLN A 58 -23.01 11.61 17.15
C GLN A 58 -22.62 10.27 16.53
N LEU A 59 -23.60 9.40 16.28
CA LEU A 59 -23.40 8.11 15.63
C LEU A 59 -22.89 8.29 14.20
N ALA A 60 -23.46 9.21 13.42
CA ALA A 60 -23.00 9.51 12.07
C ALA A 60 -21.53 9.99 12.04
N GLU A 61 -21.13 10.82 13.01
CA GLU A 61 -19.74 11.28 13.13
C GLU A 61 -18.77 10.13 13.47
N VAL A 62 -19.16 9.26 14.41
CA VAL A 62 -18.35 8.10 14.78
C VAL A 62 -18.27 7.09 13.63
N GLN A 63 -19.38 6.86 12.91
CA GLN A 63 -19.42 6.01 11.72
C GLN A 63 -18.47 6.51 10.63
N SER A 64 -18.46 7.82 10.37
CA SER A 64 -17.49 8.45 9.45
C SER A 64 -16.05 8.19 9.90
N THR A 65 -15.79 8.31 11.21
CA THR A 65 -14.47 8.02 11.80
C THR A 65 -14.07 6.55 11.64
N VAL A 66 -14.97 5.60 11.91
CA VAL A 66 -14.73 4.16 11.73
C VAL A 66 -14.46 3.84 10.26
N ALA A 67 -15.24 4.40 9.34
CA ALA A 67 -15.05 4.22 7.91
C ALA A 67 -13.67 4.73 7.45
N LEU A 68 -13.27 5.93 7.90
CA LEU A 68 -11.97 6.50 7.58
C LEU A 68 -10.81 5.64 8.12
N LEU A 69 -10.83 5.31 9.41
CA LEU A 69 -9.75 4.55 10.06
C LEU A 69 -9.63 3.13 9.49
N SER A 70 -10.75 2.45 9.22
CA SER A 70 -10.74 1.12 8.63
C SER A 70 -10.23 1.11 7.19
N ALA A 71 -10.60 2.13 6.39
CA ALA A 71 -10.07 2.30 5.04
C ALA A 71 -8.55 2.54 5.07
N GLN A 72 -8.07 3.40 5.97
CA GLN A 72 -6.64 3.68 6.14
C GLN A 72 -5.86 2.42 6.53
N GLU A 73 -6.35 1.66 7.52
CA GLU A 73 -5.69 0.43 7.99
C GLU A 73 -5.60 -0.62 6.88
N LYS A 74 -6.71 -0.85 6.17
CA LYS A 74 -6.77 -1.79 5.05
C LYS A 74 -5.82 -1.39 3.93
N GLN A 75 -5.79 -0.11 3.57
CA GLN A 75 -4.93 0.41 2.52
C GLN A 75 -3.45 0.27 2.90
N GLN A 76 -3.08 0.64 4.13
CA GLN A 76 -1.71 0.50 4.63
C GLN A 76 -1.26 -0.96 4.61
N LYS A 77 -2.05 -1.90 5.16
CA LYS A 77 -1.73 -3.34 5.16
C LYS A 77 -1.55 -3.90 3.75
N ARG A 78 -2.39 -3.48 2.80
CA ARG A 78 -2.28 -3.91 1.40
C ARG A 78 -0.98 -3.45 0.76
N LEU A 79 -0.69 -2.15 0.83
CA LEU A 79 0.50 -1.55 0.25
C LEU A 79 1.78 -2.08 0.90
N GLU A 80 1.80 -2.28 2.22
CA GLU A 80 2.93 -2.89 2.92
C GLU A 80 3.22 -4.29 2.37
N GLY A 81 2.19 -5.12 2.19
CA GLY A 81 2.33 -6.46 1.63
C GLY A 81 2.78 -6.48 0.17
N GLU A 82 2.30 -5.54 -0.66
CA GLU A 82 2.71 -5.38 -2.06
C GLU A 82 4.19 -4.99 -2.15
N LEU A 83 4.56 -3.89 -1.51
CA LEU A 83 5.94 -3.39 -1.50
C LEU A 83 6.90 -4.41 -0.90
N TRP A 84 6.51 -5.13 0.15
CA TRP A 84 7.29 -6.21 0.72
C TRP A 84 7.64 -7.27 -0.33
N ARG A 85 6.64 -7.77 -1.06
CA ARG A 85 6.88 -8.77 -2.11
C ARG A 85 7.81 -8.24 -3.19
N ASP A 86 7.63 -7.00 -3.60
CA ASP A 86 8.43 -6.39 -4.66
C ASP A 86 9.89 -6.21 -4.24
N LEU A 87 10.13 -5.76 -3.00
CA LEU A 87 11.47 -5.65 -2.43
C LEU A 87 12.19 -7.00 -2.43
N TRP A 88 11.52 -8.07 -2.00
CA TRP A 88 12.12 -9.40 -1.94
C TRP A 88 12.33 -10.07 -3.31
N ARG A 89 11.80 -9.48 -4.40
CA ARG A 89 12.10 -9.89 -5.78
C ARG A 89 13.36 -9.22 -6.33
N THR A 90 13.87 -8.19 -5.67
CA THR A 90 15.08 -7.49 -6.12
C THR A 90 16.36 -8.33 -5.89
N PRO A 91 17.42 -8.11 -6.68
CA PRO A 91 18.73 -8.74 -6.47
C PRO A 91 19.30 -8.53 -5.06
N GLN A 92 19.07 -7.36 -4.47
CA GLN A 92 19.54 -6.94 -3.16
C GLN A 92 19.03 -7.85 -2.03
N ALA A 93 17.87 -8.49 -2.24
CA ALA A 93 17.26 -9.39 -1.27
C ALA A 93 18.16 -10.58 -0.89
N VAL A 94 19.08 -11.00 -1.77
CA VAL A 94 20.09 -12.02 -1.45
C VAL A 94 20.99 -11.56 -0.31
N MET A 95 21.41 -10.30 -0.34
CA MET A 95 22.26 -9.74 0.71
C MET A 95 21.48 -9.50 2.00
N TRP A 96 20.24 -9.01 1.91
CA TRP A 96 19.42 -8.82 3.10
C TRP A 96 19.16 -10.13 3.83
N GLU A 97 18.93 -11.23 3.09
CA GLU A 97 18.79 -12.57 3.66
C GLU A 97 20.08 -13.02 4.36
N ARG A 98 21.22 -12.89 3.68
CA ARG A 98 22.53 -13.26 4.24
C ARG A 98 22.90 -12.46 5.50
N LEU A 99 22.50 -11.20 5.55
CA LEU A 99 22.80 -10.28 6.66
C LEU A 99 21.73 -10.29 7.76
N GLY A 100 20.63 -11.03 7.58
CA GLY A 100 19.54 -11.09 8.56
C GLY A 100 18.67 -9.82 8.64
N TRP A 101 18.72 -8.95 7.62
CA TRP A 101 18.06 -7.64 7.61
C TRP A 101 16.55 -7.68 7.32
N THR A 102 15.88 -8.77 7.69
CA THR A 102 14.45 -8.96 7.37
C THR A 102 13.59 -7.88 8.03
N ARG A 103 13.88 -7.53 9.29
CA ARG A 103 13.14 -6.49 10.01
C ARG A 103 13.45 -5.08 9.49
N ASP A 104 14.70 -4.81 9.10
CA ASP A 104 15.13 -3.56 8.49
C ASP A 104 14.40 -3.26 7.18
N VAL A 105 14.28 -4.27 6.31
CA VAL A 105 13.52 -4.15 5.05
C VAL A 105 12.04 -3.92 5.33
N ALA A 106 11.48 -4.56 6.38
CA ALA A 106 10.08 -4.37 6.75
C ALA A 106 9.83 -2.97 7.31
N GLN A 107 10.78 -2.44 8.09
CA GLN A 107 10.74 -1.08 8.60
C GLN A 107 10.76 -0.06 7.46
N TYR A 108 11.63 -0.26 6.46
CA TYR A 108 11.63 0.55 5.25
C TYR A 108 10.29 0.49 4.52
N ALA A 109 9.74 -0.70 4.28
CA ALA A 109 8.48 -0.86 3.57
C ALA A 109 7.34 -0.09 4.27
N ARG A 110 7.24 -0.20 5.60
CA ARG A 110 6.26 0.56 6.39
C ARG A 110 6.45 2.08 6.30
N LEU A 111 7.69 2.57 6.41
CA LEU A 111 7.97 4.00 6.30
C LEU A 111 7.64 4.53 4.89
N LYS A 112 7.97 3.77 3.86
CA LYS A 112 7.70 4.12 2.47
C LYS A 112 6.20 4.18 2.19
N VAL A 113 5.42 3.21 2.66
CA VAL A 113 3.95 3.22 2.54
C VAL A 113 3.34 4.38 3.30
N ARG A 114 3.78 4.66 4.54
CA ARG A 114 3.33 5.84 5.29
C ARG A 114 3.60 7.14 4.53
N ALA A 115 4.76 7.25 3.90
CA ALA A 115 5.10 8.42 3.09
C ALA A 115 4.18 8.58 1.88
N GLU A 116 3.83 7.48 1.20
CA GLU A 116 2.87 7.48 0.07
C GLU A 116 1.45 7.84 0.51
N LEU A 117 1.10 7.57 1.76
CA LEU A 117 -0.15 7.99 2.40
C LEU A 117 -0.10 9.42 2.98
N GLY A 118 0.97 10.17 2.72
CA GLY A 118 1.06 11.60 3.05
C GLY A 118 1.91 11.95 4.28
N ASP A 119 2.53 10.97 4.95
CA ASP A 119 3.41 11.24 6.10
C ASP A 119 4.80 11.70 5.64
N MET A 120 5.01 13.02 5.58
CA MET A 120 6.27 13.61 5.14
C MET A 120 7.48 13.21 6.01
N ASN A 121 7.28 12.98 7.31
CA ASN A 121 8.37 12.58 8.20
C ASN A 121 8.78 11.14 7.93
N ALA A 122 7.81 10.24 7.71
CA ALA A 122 8.09 8.89 7.26
C ALA A 122 8.85 8.89 5.91
N GLY A 123 8.57 9.84 5.03
CA GLY A 123 9.29 9.99 3.76
C GLY A 123 10.78 10.33 3.92
N LYS A 124 11.14 11.17 4.91
CA LYS A 124 12.54 11.49 5.21
C LYS A 124 13.29 10.25 5.71
N GLU A 125 12.69 9.50 6.63
CA GLU A 125 13.26 8.27 7.16
C GLU A 125 13.37 7.19 6.07
N ALA A 126 12.32 7.00 5.27
CA ALA A 126 12.32 6.04 4.16
C ALA A 126 13.48 6.29 3.19
N ARG A 127 13.86 7.56 2.94
CA ARG A 127 15.03 7.89 2.12
C ARG A 127 16.34 7.38 2.75
N GLN A 128 16.56 7.61 4.04
CA GLN A 128 17.77 7.14 4.73
C GLN A 128 17.85 5.61 4.73
N TRP A 129 16.71 4.93 4.94
CA TRP A 129 16.61 3.48 4.86
C TRP A 129 16.87 2.96 3.44
N SER A 130 16.40 3.68 2.41
CA SER A 130 16.71 3.37 1.01
C SER A 130 18.22 3.33 0.75
N ASP A 131 18.96 4.29 1.33
CA ASP A 131 20.43 4.35 1.22
C ASP A 131 21.12 3.21 2.00
N ARG A 132 20.55 2.79 3.12
CA ARG A 132 21.08 1.68 3.94
C ARG A 132 20.87 0.33 3.26
N LEU A 133 19.76 0.15 2.55
CA LEU A 133 19.37 -1.11 1.93
C LEU A 133 19.94 -1.31 0.52
N GLY A 134 20.62 -0.33 -0.07
CA GLY A 134 21.17 -0.45 -1.42
C GLY A 134 20.10 -0.33 -2.51
N LEU A 135 19.04 0.44 -2.26
CA LEU A 135 17.91 0.58 -3.18
C LEU A 135 18.11 1.68 -4.23
N ASN A 136 19.15 2.49 -4.11
CA ASN A 136 19.52 3.48 -5.13
C ASN A 136 20.95 3.27 -5.66
N PRO A 137 21.29 3.83 -6.84
CA PRO A 137 22.60 3.61 -7.46
C PRO A 137 23.78 4.03 -6.59
N MET A 138 23.66 5.14 -5.86
CA MET A 138 24.75 5.62 -4.99
C MET A 138 24.99 4.68 -3.80
N ALA A 139 23.92 4.14 -3.22
CA ALA A 139 23.97 3.16 -2.16
C ALA A 139 24.56 1.83 -2.63
N LEU A 140 24.22 1.38 -3.85
CA LEU A 140 24.85 0.21 -4.47
C LEU A 140 26.37 0.39 -4.59
N LEU A 141 26.81 1.55 -5.09
CA LEU A 141 28.24 1.89 -5.17
C LEU A 141 28.90 1.89 -3.78
N ARG A 142 28.28 2.53 -2.78
CA ARG A 142 28.81 2.63 -1.42
C ARG A 142 28.91 1.26 -0.73
N LEU A 143 27.92 0.40 -0.92
CA LEU A 143 27.90 -0.98 -0.43
C LEU A 143 28.80 -1.91 -1.26
N ARG A 144 29.36 -1.40 -2.38
CA ARG A 144 30.13 -2.16 -3.38
C ARG A 144 29.34 -3.35 -3.90
N TRP A 145 28.04 -3.19 -4.05
CA TRP A 145 27.14 -4.17 -4.66
C TRP A 145 26.96 -3.84 -6.13
N GLU A 146 27.03 -4.87 -6.96
CA GLU A 146 26.85 -4.74 -8.40
C GLU A 146 25.83 -5.76 -8.85
N VAL A 147 24.77 -5.30 -9.51
CA VAL A 147 23.75 -6.17 -10.08
C VAL A 147 24.23 -6.62 -11.46
N GLU A 148 24.35 -7.92 -11.65
CA GLU A 148 24.70 -8.48 -12.95
C GLU A 148 23.61 -8.16 -13.98
N PRO A 149 23.95 -7.84 -15.23
CA PRO A 149 22.96 -7.65 -16.27
C PRO A 149 22.12 -8.93 -16.45
N ALA A 150 20.83 -8.77 -16.70
CA ALA A 150 19.98 -9.91 -17.03
C ALA A 150 20.49 -10.53 -18.34
N SER A 151 20.78 -11.83 -18.33
CA SER A 151 21.10 -12.57 -19.54
C SER A 151 19.85 -12.55 -20.46
N ALA A 152 20.03 -12.25 -21.75
CA ALA A 152 18.96 -12.03 -22.73
C ALA A 152 17.93 -13.19 -22.86
N GLU A 153 18.22 -14.35 -22.28
CA GLU A 153 17.33 -15.51 -22.24
C GLU A 153 16.09 -15.28 -21.33
N GLY A 154 16.18 -14.40 -20.33
CA GLY A 154 15.10 -14.08 -19.39
C GLY A 154 13.98 -13.19 -19.97
N GLU A 155 14.32 -12.24 -20.85
CA GLU A 155 13.37 -11.38 -21.57
C GLU A 155 12.36 -12.19 -22.40
N SER A 156 12.79 -13.35 -22.91
CA SER A 156 11.99 -14.19 -23.80
C SER A 156 10.85 -14.94 -23.10
N ARG A 157 10.84 -14.99 -21.76
CA ARG A 157 9.81 -15.68 -20.97
C ARG A 157 8.64 -14.76 -20.58
N GLY A 158 8.89 -13.45 -20.46
CA GLY A 158 7.86 -12.45 -20.18
C GLY A 158 7.03 -12.03 -21.41
N ARG A 159 7.52 -12.30 -22.62
CA ARG A 159 6.88 -11.88 -23.88
C ARG A 159 5.91 -12.91 -24.50
N ARG A 160 5.74 -14.09 -23.89
CA ARG A 160 4.96 -15.21 -24.48
C ARG A 160 3.49 -15.30 -24.04
N THR A 161 2.91 -14.24 -23.47
CA THR A 161 1.47 -14.18 -23.21
C THR A 161 0.86 -12.86 -23.71
N SER A 162 0.96 -12.62 -25.01
CA SER A 162 0.06 -11.71 -25.71
C SER A 162 -0.19 -12.27 -27.11
N ALA A 163 -1.03 -13.30 -27.20
CA ALA A 163 -1.62 -13.67 -28.47
C ALA A 163 -2.51 -12.52 -28.97
N PRO A 164 -2.49 -12.18 -30.27
CA PRO A 164 -3.29 -11.10 -30.81
C PRO A 164 -4.77 -11.46 -30.77
N ARG A 165 -5.59 -10.61 -30.13
CA ARG A 165 -7.04 -10.72 -30.12
C ARG A 165 -7.58 -10.23 -31.47
N PRO A 166 -8.44 -10.97 -32.18
CA PRO A 166 -8.96 -10.53 -33.48
C PRO A 166 -9.82 -9.28 -33.34
N ALA A 167 -9.66 -8.36 -34.28
CA ALA A 167 -10.32 -7.07 -34.35
C ALA A 167 -11.83 -7.24 -34.57
N GLY A 168 -12.61 -7.02 -33.52
CA GLY A 168 -14.05 -6.82 -33.57
C GLY A 168 -14.36 -5.33 -33.44
N ARG A 169 -14.92 -4.77 -34.51
CA ARG A 169 -15.32 -3.38 -34.72
C ARG A 169 -16.38 -2.96 -33.69
N SER A 170 -16.15 -1.86 -32.96
CA SER A 170 -17.19 -1.16 -32.20
C SER A 170 -17.04 0.34 -32.41
N GLU A 171 -18.02 0.94 -33.08
CA GLU A 171 -18.17 2.37 -33.30
C GLU A 171 -18.17 3.14 -31.97
N SER A 172 -17.34 4.17 -31.88
CA SER A 172 -17.39 5.18 -30.85
C SER A 172 -18.40 6.26 -31.25
N VAL A 173 -19.52 6.34 -30.54
CA VAL A 173 -20.36 7.55 -30.53
C VAL A 173 -19.67 8.57 -29.61
N VAL A 174 -19.14 9.63 -30.21
CA VAL A 174 -18.64 10.80 -29.49
C VAL A 174 -19.85 11.62 -29.06
N VAL A 175 -20.16 11.64 -27.77
CA VAL A 175 -21.12 12.59 -27.20
C VAL A 175 -20.34 13.89 -26.92
N ASP A 176 -20.61 14.91 -27.73
CA ASP A 176 -20.04 16.24 -27.58
C ASP A 176 -20.61 16.92 -26.32
N ALA A 177 -19.72 17.47 -25.48
CA ALA A 177 -20.03 18.05 -24.18
C ALA A 177 -20.58 19.48 -24.26
N ARG A 178 -21.36 19.79 -25.32
CA ARG A 178 -21.95 21.13 -25.55
C ARG A 178 -23.47 21.19 -25.50
N ASP A 179 -24.16 20.08 -25.27
CA ASP A 179 -25.64 20.05 -25.24
C ASP A 179 -26.29 20.00 -23.84
N ILE A 180 -25.55 20.30 -22.76
CA ILE A 180 -26.09 20.18 -21.38
C ILE A 180 -26.78 21.46 -20.85
N PHE A 181 -26.84 22.56 -21.61
CA PHE A 181 -27.57 23.75 -21.17
C PHE A 181 -28.40 24.40 -22.28
N ARG A 182 -29.66 23.96 -22.41
CA ARG A 182 -30.79 24.81 -22.82
C ARG A 182 -32.13 24.07 -22.61
N HIS A 183 -33.06 24.76 -21.95
CA HIS A 183 -34.51 24.52 -21.81
C HIS A 183 -35.02 24.13 -20.42
N THR A 184 -35.05 25.11 -19.52
CA THR A 184 -36.19 25.34 -18.62
C THR A 184 -36.59 26.81 -18.68
N LYS A 185 -37.50 27.14 -19.59
CA LYS A 185 -38.70 27.98 -19.40
C LYS A 185 -39.45 28.12 -20.71
#